data_AF-A0A0F9R7C2-F1
#
_entry.id   AF-A0A0F9R7C2-F1
#
_cell.length_a   1.000
_cell.length_b   1.000
_cell.length_c   1.000
_cell.angle_alpha   90.00
_cell.angle_beta   90.00
_cell.angle_gamma   90.00
#
_symmetry.space_group_name_H-M   'P 1'
#
loop_
_entity.id
_entity.type
_entity.pdbx_description
1 polymer ?
#
loop_
_entity_poly.entity_id
_entity_poly.type
_entity_poly.pdbx_seq_one_letter_code
_entity_poly.pdbx_strand_id
1 'polypeptide(L)'
;MPSSIFSHQAPGLILKTKYPHKFDGTALCISTFVPDLNVFFELFLPIKVRNITHSILGVVLFTLPLTIILTMIFCAYFGPFSAKIAKKNGILSKPLKFLGVDKFDNLKKKKFNRKFVVVASYSALIGGMMHLLLDLPAHEYNELFFPWVILQNPDVFLYSIIDFGTVKIGSRLFEYNLTVYQLIWNIETVITFVITIYLLRYIKKHNLISKWYDQALSKKLSS
;
A
#
# COMPACT_ATOMS: atom_id res chain seq x y z
N MET A 1 -6.60 3.79 -8.64
CA MET A 1 -7.45 4.01 -7.45
C MET A 1 -7.07 5.30 -6.72
N PRO A 2 -7.98 6.07 -6.08
CA PRO A 2 -7.63 7.35 -5.44
C PRO A 2 -6.80 7.24 -4.16
N SER A 3 -6.67 6.07 -3.50
CA SER A 3 -5.98 6.00 -2.20
C SER A 3 -5.42 4.62 -1.79
N SER A 4 -4.92 3.79 -2.71
CA SER A 4 -4.27 2.52 -2.33
C SER A 4 -3.11 2.71 -1.32
N ILE A 5 -2.48 3.90 -1.35
CA ILE A 5 -1.46 4.34 -0.39
C ILE A 5 -1.97 4.30 1.07
N PHE A 6 -3.25 4.56 1.35
CA PHE A 6 -3.75 4.58 2.73
C PHE A 6 -4.72 3.44 3.03
N SER A 7 -5.62 3.08 2.10
CA SER A 7 -6.60 2.02 2.34
C SER A 7 -5.94 0.65 2.38
N HIS A 8 -5.12 0.31 1.38
CA HIS A 8 -4.65 -1.07 1.20
C HIS A 8 -3.56 -1.47 2.20
N GLN A 9 -3.00 -0.51 2.94
CA GLN A 9 -2.00 -0.76 3.97
C GLN A 9 -2.56 -1.30 5.28
N ALA A 10 -3.87 -1.19 5.52
CA ALA A 10 -4.48 -1.56 6.81
C ALA A 10 -4.14 -2.99 7.24
N PRO A 11 -4.32 -4.04 6.41
CA PRO A 11 -3.96 -5.40 6.80
C PRO A 11 -2.47 -5.57 7.09
N GLY A 12 -1.61 -4.91 6.30
CA GLY A 12 -0.16 -4.90 6.53
C GLY A 12 0.23 -4.27 7.87
N LEU A 13 -0.42 -3.16 8.25
CA LEU A 13 -0.21 -2.52 9.55
C LEU A 13 -0.67 -3.39 10.72
N ILE A 14 -1.76 -4.16 10.56
CA ILE A 14 -2.20 -5.15 11.56
C ILE A 14 -1.12 -6.22 11.74
N LEU A 15 -0.60 -6.79 10.65
CA LEU A 15 0.47 -7.79 10.73
C LEU A 15 1.72 -7.23 11.41
N LYS A 16 2.12 -6.01 11.06
CA LYS A 16 3.31 -5.38 11.63
C LYS A 16 3.15 -5.08 13.12
N THR A 17 1.97 -4.63 13.56
CA THR A 17 1.70 -4.34 14.97
C THR A 17 1.64 -5.62 15.81
N LYS A 18 1.04 -6.70 15.29
CA LYS A 18 0.94 -7.99 15.97
C LYS A 18 2.26 -8.79 15.99
N TYR A 19 3.03 -8.74 14.91
CA TYR A 19 4.25 -9.54 14.74
C TYR A 19 5.45 -8.69 14.27
N PRO A 20 5.93 -7.75 15.10
CA PRO A 20 6.86 -6.70 14.66
C PRO A 20 8.24 -7.19 14.24
N HIS A 21 8.68 -8.37 14.69
CA HIS A 21 9.96 -8.95 14.30
C HIS A 21 9.84 -9.97 13.17
N LYS A 22 8.61 -10.36 12.80
CA LYS A 22 8.36 -11.28 11.70
C LYS A 22 8.11 -10.56 10.39
N PHE A 23 7.69 -9.30 10.37
CA PHE A 23 7.41 -8.61 9.12
C PHE A 23 8.16 -7.30 8.98
N ASP A 24 8.53 -7.00 7.74
CA ASP A 24 9.00 -5.68 7.36
C ASP A 24 7.79 -4.78 7.07
N GLY A 25 7.50 -3.87 8.00
CA GLY A 25 6.31 -3.01 7.89
C GLY A 25 6.37 -2.08 6.69
N THR A 26 7.56 -1.60 6.32
CA THR A 26 7.74 -0.73 5.15
C THR A 26 7.49 -1.51 3.87
N ALA A 27 8.05 -2.71 3.73
CA ALA A 27 7.81 -3.54 2.56
C ALA A 27 6.35 -3.95 2.42
N LEU A 28 5.69 -4.34 3.53
CA LEU A 28 4.24 -4.61 3.56
C LEU A 28 3.46 -3.41 3.00
N CYS A 29 3.66 -2.22 3.56
CA CYS A 29 2.94 -1.01 3.15
C CYS A 29 3.27 -0.52 1.74
N ILE A 30 4.52 -0.67 1.28
CA ILE A 30 4.90 -0.25 -0.08
C ILE A 30 4.29 -1.18 -1.12
N SER A 31 4.40 -2.50 -0.92
CA SER A 31 3.87 -3.47 -1.89
C SER A 31 2.36 -3.36 -2.12
N THR A 32 1.59 -2.80 -1.19
CA THR A 32 0.13 -2.63 -1.36
C THR A 32 -0.27 -1.51 -2.32
N PHE A 33 0.65 -0.68 -2.79
CA PHE A 33 0.38 0.35 -3.81
C PHE A 33 1.34 0.26 -5.00
N VAL A 34 2.33 -0.63 -4.98
CA VAL A 34 3.25 -0.82 -6.10
C VAL A 34 2.55 -1.31 -7.38
N PRO A 35 1.55 -2.22 -7.34
CA PRO A 35 0.81 -2.62 -8.55
C PRO A 35 0.18 -1.45 -9.31
N ASP A 36 -0.33 -0.45 -8.57
CA ASP A 36 -0.92 0.79 -9.07
C ASP A 36 0.10 1.78 -9.67
N LEU A 37 1.41 1.56 -9.46
CA LEU A 37 2.43 2.40 -10.10
C LEU A 37 2.48 2.19 -11.62
N ASN A 38 1.76 1.21 -12.15
CA ASN A 38 1.54 1.03 -13.59
C ASN A 38 1.05 2.32 -14.27
N VAL A 39 0.24 3.13 -13.59
CA VAL A 39 -0.25 4.41 -14.13
C VAL A 39 0.90 5.34 -14.52
N PHE A 40 2.01 5.35 -13.77
CA PHE A 40 3.18 6.14 -14.13
C PHE A 40 3.93 5.56 -15.33
N PHE A 41 4.00 4.23 -15.45
CA PHE A 41 4.66 3.57 -16.59
C PHE A 41 3.84 3.72 -17.88
N GLU A 42 2.52 3.66 -17.80
CA GLU A 42 1.59 3.84 -18.91
C GLU A 42 1.62 5.25 -19.51
N LEU A 43 2.13 6.25 -18.77
CA LEU A 43 2.40 7.59 -19.32
C LEU A 43 3.54 7.60 -20.35
N PHE A 44 4.47 6.64 -20.25
CA PHE A 44 5.69 6.60 -21.08
C PHE A 44 5.74 5.41 -22.03
N LEU A 45 4.88 4.40 -21.83
CA LEU A 45 4.85 3.19 -22.64
C LEU A 45 3.54 3.12 -23.45
N PRO A 46 3.58 2.72 -24.73
CA PRO A 46 2.39 2.58 -25.57
C PRO A 46 1.57 1.31 -25.26
N ILE A 47 1.78 0.69 -24.09
CA ILE A 47 1.21 -0.60 -23.71
C ILE A 47 0.55 -0.46 -22.34
N LYS A 48 -0.69 -0.94 -22.21
CA LYS A 48 -1.37 -1.06 -20.91
C LYS A 48 -0.76 -2.24 -20.15
N VAL A 49 -0.13 -1.96 -19.02
CA VAL A 49 0.56 -2.98 -18.21
C VAL A 49 -0.22 -3.36 -16.96
N ARG A 50 -1.38 -2.74 -16.70
CA ARG A 50 -2.26 -3.08 -15.57
C ARG A 50 -2.50 -4.58 -15.42
N ASN A 51 -2.83 -5.27 -16.52
CA ASN A 51 -3.14 -6.71 -16.50
C ASN A 51 -1.95 -7.55 -16.02
N ILE A 52 -0.72 -7.05 -16.23
CA ILE A 52 0.49 -7.70 -15.74
C ILE A 52 0.69 -7.33 -14.27
N THR A 53 0.64 -6.04 -13.91
CA THR A 53 0.95 -5.60 -12.53
C THR A 53 -0.07 -6.06 -11.50
N HIS A 54 -1.32 -6.30 -11.90
CA HIS A 54 -2.41 -6.81 -11.06
C HIS A 54 -2.60 -8.34 -11.20
N SER A 55 -1.53 -9.05 -11.56
CA SER A 55 -1.49 -10.52 -11.60
C SER A 55 -0.54 -11.07 -10.54
N ILE A 56 -0.68 -12.35 -10.19
CA ILE A 56 0.27 -13.05 -9.31
C ILE A 56 1.68 -13.03 -9.93
N LEU A 57 1.77 -13.16 -11.25
CA LEU A 57 3.04 -13.06 -11.98
C LEU A 57 3.65 -11.65 -11.81
N GLY A 58 2.83 -10.61 -11.93
CA GLY A 58 3.23 -9.23 -11.65
C GLY A 58 3.69 -9.03 -10.22
N VAL A 59 3.01 -9.65 -9.24
CA VAL A 59 3.44 -9.57 -7.84
C VAL A 59 4.87 -10.11 -7.67
N VAL A 60 5.20 -11.22 -8.32
CA VAL A 60 6.52 -11.84 -8.22
C VAL A 60 7.58 -11.08 -9.03
N LEU A 61 7.30 -10.76 -10.30
CA LEU A 61 8.30 -10.23 -11.23
C LEU A 61 8.44 -8.71 -11.18
N PHE A 62 7.39 -7.99 -10.79
CA PHE A 62 7.36 -6.53 -10.77
C PHE A 62 7.27 -5.99 -9.35
N THR A 63 6.24 -6.40 -8.58
CA THR A 63 5.98 -5.82 -7.25
C THR A 63 7.09 -6.15 -6.25
N LEU A 64 7.53 -7.40 -6.18
CA LEU A 64 8.57 -7.83 -5.25
C LEU A 64 9.89 -7.07 -5.45
N PRO A 65 10.55 -7.08 -6.62
CA PRO A 65 11.84 -6.41 -6.78
C PRO A 65 11.72 -4.90 -6.57
N LEU A 66 10.66 -4.27 -7.12
CA LEU A 66 10.45 -2.84 -6.97
C LEU A 66 10.17 -2.46 -5.51
N THR A 67 9.40 -3.25 -4.77
CA THR A 67 9.14 -3.02 -3.34
C THR A 67 10.42 -3.06 -2.51
N ILE A 68 11.34 -4.00 -2.79
CA ILE A 68 12.61 -4.07 -2.05
C ILE A 68 13.43 -2.80 -2.28
N ILE A 69 13.58 -2.38 -3.53
CA ILE A 69 14.30 -1.15 -3.90
C ILE A 69 13.65 0.08 -3.23
N LEU A 70 12.33 0.24 -3.39
CA LEU A 70 11.59 1.36 -2.80
C LEU A 70 11.63 1.34 -1.28
N THR A 71 11.63 0.17 -0.64
CA THR A 71 11.79 0.04 0.81
C THR A 71 13.15 0.55 1.27
N MET A 72 14.22 0.22 0.54
CA MET A 72 15.57 0.72 0.83
C MET A 72 15.63 2.24 0.69
N ILE A 73 15.14 2.78 -0.43
CA ILE A 73 15.12 4.22 -0.70
C ILE A 73 14.27 4.94 0.36
N PHE A 74 13.10 4.41 0.70
CA PHE A 74 12.22 5.01 1.69
C PHE A 74 12.85 5.03 3.07
N CYS A 75 13.43 3.92 3.53
CA CYS A 75 14.03 3.84 4.85
C CYS A 75 15.30 4.72 4.97
N ALA A 76 16.09 4.82 3.90
CA ALA A 76 17.34 5.60 3.89
C ALA A 76 17.10 7.10 3.74
N TYR A 77 16.16 7.49 2.87
CA TYR A 77 15.99 8.88 2.43
C TYR A 77 14.62 9.46 2.77
N PHE A 78 13.54 8.92 2.19
CA PHE A 78 12.22 9.56 2.27
C PHE A 78 11.66 9.59 3.69
N GLY A 79 11.61 8.46 4.40
CA GLY A 79 11.12 8.38 5.77
C GLY A 79 11.83 9.37 6.70
N PRO A 80 13.17 9.40 6.74
CA PRO A 80 13.90 10.38 7.54
C PRO A 80 13.71 11.84 7.10
N PHE A 81 13.56 12.09 5.79
CA PHE A 81 13.22 13.40 5.28
C PHE A 81 11.83 13.84 5.73
N SER A 82 10.82 12.97 5.63
CA SER A 82 9.47 13.20 6.14
C SER A 82 9.46 13.43 7.65
N ALA A 83 10.30 12.72 8.42
CA ALA A 83 10.45 12.96 9.85
C ALA A 83 11.00 14.36 10.15
N LYS A 84 11.94 14.87 9.36
CA LYS A 84 12.45 16.25 9.50
C LYS A 84 11.34 17.28 9.25
N ILE A 85 10.55 17.11 8.19
CA ILE A 85 9.40 17.97 7.89
C ILE A 85 8.38 17.91 9.04
N ALA A 86 8.07 16.70 9.50
CA ALA A 86 7.13 16.50 10.60
C ALA A 86 7.59 17.21 11.87
N LYS A 87 8.90 17.19 12.20
CA LYS A 87 9.44 17.84 13.40
C LYS A 87 9.47 19.37 13.32
N LYS A 88 9.61 19.95 12.12
CA LYS A 88 9.56 21.41 11.90
C LYS A 88 8.22 21.97 12.36
N ASN A 89 8.17 23.19 12.88
CA ASN A 89 6.91 23.88 13.19
C ASN A 89 6.34 24.48 11.89
N GLY A 90 5.26 23.88 11.37
CA GLY A 90 4.60 24.30 10.13
C GLY A 90 3.23 23.65 9.96
N ILE A 91 2.48 24.03 8.92
CA ILE A 91 1.10 23.57 8.69
C ILE A 91 1.03 22.03 8.57
N LEU A 92 1.95 21.43 7.83
CA LEU A 92 2.04 19.97 7.65
C LEU A 92 2.59 19.23 8.88
N SER A 93 3.18 19.94 9.86
CA SER A 93 3.78 19.33 11.04
C SER A 93 2.76 18.58 11.89
N LYS A 94 1.62 19.22 12.18
CA LYS A 94 0.58 18.67 13.06
C LYS A 94 0.02 17.34 12.55
N PRO A 95 -0.45 17.21 11.30
CA PRO A 95 -0.97 15.93 10.80
C PRO A 95 0.12 14.86 10.72
N LEU A 96 1.35 15.19 10.31
CA LEU A 96 2.45 14.24 10.24
C LEU A 96 2.86 13.71 11.64
N LYS A 97 2.94 14.60 12.64
CA LYS A 97 3.17 14.21 14.04
C LYS A 97 2.03 13.36 14.60
N PHE A 98 0.78 13.68 14.24
CA PHE A 98 -0.39 12.91 14.66
C PHE A 98 -0.30 11.45 14.21
N LEU A 99 0.12 11.22 12.95
CA LEU A 99 0.33 9.91 12.33
C LEU A 99 1.67 9.25 12.71
N GLY A 100 2.53 9.94 13.47
CA GLY A 100 3.80 9.40 13.96
C GLY A 100 4.96 9.42 12.97
N VAL A 101 4.84 10.19 11.87
CA VAL A 101 5.89 10.36 10.85
C VAL A 101 7.15 11.01 11.44
N ASP A 102 7.02 11.77 12.53
CA ASP A 102 8.15 12.34 13.27
C ASP A 102 9.10 11.29 13.87
N LYS A 103 8.70 10.01 13.90
CA LYS A 103 9.53 8.87 14.34
C LYS A 103 10.16 8.07 13.20
N PHE A 104 9.96 8.47 11.94
CA PHE A 104 10.50 7.76 10.77
C PHE A 104 12.01 7.91 10.60
N ASP A 105 12.65 8.81 11.36
CA ASP A 105 14.10 8.88 11.47
C ASP A 105 14.73 7.57 11.96
N ASN A 106 14.02 6.82 12.81
CA ASN A 106 14.45 5.49 13.27
C ASN A 106 14.60 4.47 12.13
N LEU A 107 13.95 4.69 10.97
CA LEU A 107 14.08 3.78 9.83
C LEU A 107 15.52 3.74 9.29
N LYS A 108 16.34 4.78 9.52
CA LYS A 108 17.78 4.75 9.16
C LYS A 108 18.57 3.68 9.90
N LYS A 109 18.09 3.20 11.04
CA LYS A 109 18.76 2.14 11.83
C LYS A 109 18.62 0.76 11.17
N LYS A 110 17.77 0.64 10.15
CA LYS A 110 17.53 -0.60 9.41
C LYS A 110 18.79 -1.01 8.65
N LYS A 111 19.14 -2.30 8.74
CA LYS A 111 20.28 -2.88 8.02
C LYS A 111 19.79 -3.68 6.83
N PHE A 112 20.36 -3.42 5.66
CA PHE A 112 20.02 -4.09 4.41
C PHE A 112 20.93 -5.30 4.16
N ASN A 113 20.82 -6.31 5.01
CA ASN A 113 21.57 -7.57 4.89
C ASN A 113 20.70 -8.70 4.28
N ARG A 114 21.27 -9.91 4.13
CA ARG A 114 20.54 -11.08 3.61
C ARG A 114 19.24 -11.37 4.37
N LYS A 115 19.25 -11.21 5.70
CA LYS A 115 18.04 -11.38 6.52
C LYS A 115 16.97 -10.35 6.16
N PHE A 116 17.34 -9.08 5.95
CA PHE A 116 16.42 -8.06 5.46
C PHE A 116 15.81 -8.47 4.12
N VAL A 117 16.62 -8.93 3.15
CA VAL A 117 16.11 -9.31 1.83
C VAL A 117 15.04 -10.39 1.97
N VAL A 118 15.30 -11.47 2.72
CA VAL A 118 14.30 -12.53 2.95
C VAL A 118 13.02 -12.00 3.59
N VAL A 119 13.16 -11.21 4.68
CA VAL A 119 12.01 -10.66 5.41
C VAL A 119 11.20 -9.69 4.55
N ALA A 120 11.88 -8.82 3.81
CA ALA A 120 11.26 -7.86 2.90
C ALA A 120 10.59 -8.57 1.72
N SER A 121 11.18 -9.63 1.16
CA SER A 121 10.61 -10.39 0.05
C SER A 121 9.26 -11.01 0.40
N TYR A 122 9.16 -11.81 1.48
CA TYR A 122 7.85 -12.38 1.82
C TYR A 122 6.88 -11.33 2.35
N SER A 123 7.37 -10.25 2.97
CA SER A 123 6.51 -9.11 3.36
C SER A 123 5.94 -8.42 2.11
N ALA A 124 6.74 -8.25 1.06
CA ALA A 124 6.31 -7.67 -0.21
C ALA A 124 5.34 -8.59 -0.96
N LEU A 125 5.56 -9.91 -0.93
CA LEU A 125 4.59 -10.87 -1.48
C LEU A 125 3.26 -10.78 -0.76
N ILE A 126 3.27 -10.76 0.58
CA ILE A 126 2.04 -10.65 1.37
C ILE A 126 1.31 -9.35 1.06
N GLY A 127 1.99 -8.20 1.05
CA GLY A 127 1.33 -6.92 0.77
C GLY A 127 0.89 -6.77 -0.70
N GLY A 128 1.63 -7.32 -1.66
CA GLY A 128 1.21 -7.40 -3.06
C GLY A 128 -0.03 -8.27 -3.25
N MET A 129 -0.09 -9.43 -2.58
CA MET A 129 -1.28 -10.28 -2.58
C MET A 129 -2.46 -9.61 -1.86
N MET A 130 -2.22 -8.87 -0.77
CA MET A 130 -3.26 -8.08 -0.10
C MET A 130 -3.87 -7.05 -1.05
N HIS A 131 -3.05 -6.38 -1.86
CA HIS A 131 -3.57 -5.47 -2.88
C HIS A 131 -4.52 -6.20 -3.84
N LEU A 132 -4.07 -7.31 -4.44
CA LEU A 132 -4.92 -8.09 -5.34
C LEU A 132 -6.22 -8.55 -4.68
N LEU A 133 -6.19 -8.97 -3.42
CA LEU A 133 -7.35 -9.45 -2.68
C LEU A 133 -8.37 -8.34 -2.37
N LEU A 134 -7.90 -7.14 -2.04
CA LEU A 134 -8.74 -5.96 -1.82
C LEU A 134 -9.33 -5.43 -3.15
N ASP A 135 -8.59 -5.64 -4.25
CA ASP A 135 -9.05 -5.32 -5.60
C ASP A 135 -10.12 -6.30 -6.13
N LEU A 136 -10.16 -7.53 -5.61
CA LEU A 136 -11.07 -8.58 -6.11
C LEU A 136 -12.53 -8.14 -6.22
N PRO A 137 -13.18 -7.59 -5.18
CA PRO A 137 -14.58 -7.15 -5.27
C PRO A 137 -14.75 -5.82 -6.00
N ALA A 138 -13.67 -5.13 -6.36
CA ALA A 138 -13.67 -3.76 -6.86
C ALA A 138 -13.51 -3.65 -8.39
N HIS A 139 -13.38 -4.77 -9.10
CA HIS A 139 -13.18 -4.80 -10.55
C HIS A 139 -14.08 -5.82 -11.24
N GLU A 140 -14.45 -5.56 -12.50
CA GLU A 140 -15.23 -6.50 -13.31
C GLU A 140 -14.44 -7.79 -13.62
N TYR A 141 -13.16 -7.62 -13.95
CA TYR A 141 -12.22 -8.70 -14.22
C TYR A 141 -11.06 -8.65 -13.24
N ASN A 142 -10.62 -9.83 -12.82
CA ASN A 142 -9.45 -9.99 -11.98
C ASN A 142 -8.34 -10.68 -12.77
N GLU A 143 -7.25 -9.96 -13.01
CA GLU A 143 -6.15 -10.43 -13.87
C GLU A 143 -5.16 -11.35 -13.14
N LEU A 144 -5.60 -12.07 -12.09
CA LEU A 144 -4.76 -12.88 -11.21
C LEU A 144 -3.80 -13.81 -11.96
N PHE A 145 -4.23 -14.37 -13.10
CA PHE A 145 -3.51 -15.38 -13.87
C PHE A 145 -3.14 -14.93 -15.29
N PHE A 146 -2.67 -13.69 -15.46
CA PHE A 146 -2.19 -13.20 -16.76
C PHE A 146 -1.33 -14.24 -17.52
N PRO A 147 -1.58 -14.47 -18.83
CA PRO A 147 -2.49 -13.73 -19.72
C PRO A 147 -3.96 -14.17 -19.66
N TRP A 148 -4.31 -15.14 -18.82
CA TRP A 148 -5.67 -15.65 -18.73
C TRP A 148 -6.52 -14.82 -17.76
N VAL A 149 -7.65 -14.32 -18.26
CA VAL A 149 -8.72 -13.76 -17.42
C VAL A 149 -9.58 -14.94 -16.96
N ILE A 150 -9.21 -15.53 -15.83
CA ILE A 150 -9.89 -16.73 -15.31
C ILE A 150 -11.06 -16.36 -14.39
N LEU A 151 -11.04 -15.16 -13.81
CA LEU A 151 -12.01 -14.75 -12.80
C LEU A 151 -12.75 -13.48 -13.25
N GLN A 152 -13.96 -13.67 -13.75
CA GLN A 152 -14.95 -12.62 -13.90
C GLN A 152 -15.80 -12.56 -12.63
N ASN A 153 -16.04 -11.35 -12.15
CA ASN A 153 -16.92 -11.15 -11.01
C ASN A 153 -18.39 -11.40 -11.40
N PRO A 154 -19.24 -11.86 -10.46
CA PRO A 154 -20.66 -12.07 -10.75
C PRO A 154 -21.34 -10.79 -11.28
N ASP A 155 -22.23 -10.93 -12.27
CA ASP A 155 -22.90 -9.80 -12.95
C ASP A 155 -23.61 -8.84 -11.99
N VAL A 156 -24.06 -9.34 -10.82
CA VAL A 156 -24.67 -8.51 -9.77
C VAL A 156 -23.77 -7.37 -9.32
N PHE A 157 -22.44 -7.53 -9.40
CA PHE A 157 -21.48 -6.49 -9.06
C PHE A 157 -21.43 -5.36 -10.10
N LEU A 158 -21.82 -5.63 -11.35
CA LEU A 158 -21.89 -4.66 -12.44
C LEU A 158 -23.21 -3.89 -12.48
N TYR A 159 -24.20 -4.31 -11.67
CA TYR A 159 -25.49 -3.65 -11.63
C TYR A 159 -25.36 -2.20 -11.16
N SER A 160 -25.93 -1.27 -11.93
CA SER A 160 -25.97 0.15 -11.58
C SER A 160 -27.05 0.39 -10.51
N ILE A 161 -26.62 0.89 -9.36
CA ILE A 161 -27.52 1.29 -8.26
C ILE A 161 -28.08 2.68 -8.53
N ILE A 162 -27.22 3.58 -9.00
CA ILE A 162 -27.57 4.97 -9.32
C ILE A 162 -26.92 5.32 -10.66
N ASP A 163 -27.73 5.76 -11.62
CA ASP A 163 -27.29 6.33 -12.88
C ASP A 163 -27.32 7.86 -12.77
N PHE A 164 -26.15 8.50 -12.81
CA PHE A 164 -26.04 9.97 -12.80
C PHE A 164 -25.99 10.56 -14.22
N GLY A 165 -26.11 9.71 -15.24
CA GLY A 165 -26.11 10.08 -16.65
C GLY A 165 -24.71 10.29 -17.23
N THR A 166 -24.69 10.90 -18.41
CA THR A 166 -23.46 11.22 -19.15
C THR A 166 -23.04 12.66 -18.90
N VAL A 167 -21.81 12.85 -18.44
CA VAL A 167 -21.17 14.16 -18.36
C VAL A 167 -20.21 14.31 -19.53
N LYS A 168 -20.42 15.35 -20.34
CA LYS A 168 -19.51 15.71 -21.43
C LYS A 168 -18.47 16.71 -20.93
N ILE A 169 -17.19 16.34 -20.96
CA ILE A 169 -16.07 17.26 -20.67
C ILE A 169 -15.23 17.38 -21.93
N GLY A 170 -15.33 18.52 -22.61
CA GLY A 170 -14.73 18.73 -23.92
C GLY A 170 -15.33 17.79 -24.98
N SER A 171 -14.49 16.99 -25.63
CA SER A 171 -14.90 15.98 -26.62
C SER A 171 -15.16 14.60 -26.02
N ARG A 172 -14.90 14.38 -24.72
CA ARG A 172 -15.06 13.09 -24.06
C ARG A 172 -16.40 13.01 -23.34
N LEU A 173 -17.11 11.91 -23.54
CA LEU A 173 -18.30 11.52 -22.79
C LEU A 173 -17.86 10.60 -21.65
N PHE A 174 -18.31 10.91 -20.45
CA PHE A 174 -18.10 10.08 -19.26
C PHE A 174 -19.46 9.64 -18.76
N GLU A 175 -19.73 8.34 -18.77
CA GLU A 175 -20.86 7.76 -18.06
C GLU A 175 -20.52 7.70 -16.58
N TYR A 176 -21.33 8.38 -15.76
CA TYR A 176 -21.19 8.39 -14.32
C TYR A 176 -22.29 7.54 -13.72
N ASN A 177 -21.96 6.28 -13.44
CA ASN A 177 -22.84 5.34 -12.76
C ASN A 177 -22.20 4.96 -11.43
N LEU A 178 -23.01 4.68 -10.41
CA LEU A 178 -22.59 4.00 -9.18
C LEU A 178 -23.03 2.55 -9.27
N THR A 179 -22.12 1.65 -9.58
CA THR A 179 -22.36 0.21 -9.58
C THR A 179 -22.23 -0.39 -8.18
N VAL A 180 -22.71 -1.62 -8.00
CA VAL A 180 -22.54 -2.38 -6.75
C VAL A 180 -21.06 -2.52 -6.38
N TYR A 181 -20.19 -2.86 -7.34
CA TYR A 181 -18.76 -3.00 -7.06
C TYR A 181 -18.11 -1.68 -6.62
N GLN A 182 -18.49 -0.56 -7.24
CA GLN A 182 -17.98 0.76 -6.85
C GLN A 182 -18.44 1.15 -5.45
N LEU A 183 -19.67 0.79 -5.08
CA LEU A 183 -20.16 1.00 -3.71
C LEU A 183 -19.38 0.16 -2.71
N ILE A 184 -19.17 -1.13 -2.97
CA ILE A 184 -18.37 -2.02 -2.11
C ILE A 184 -16.96 -1.44 -1.95
N TRP A 185 -16.34 -1.06 -3.06
CA TRP A 185 -15.01 -0.47 -3.08
C TRP A 185 -14.90 0.84 -2.29
N ASN A 186 -15.90 1.73 -2.39
CA ASN A 186 -15.94 2.96 -1.61
C ASN A 186 -16.06 2.67 -0.11
N ILE A 187 -16.93 1.72 0.27
CA ILE A 187 -17.10 1.29 1.66
C ILE A 187 -15.79 0.71 2.21
N GLU A 188 -15.17 -0.21 1.46
CA GLU A 188 -13.91 -0.82 1.81
C GLU A 188 -12.80 0.21 1.98
N THR A 189 -12.71 1.16 1.05
CA THR A 189 -11.72 2.25 1.09
C THR A 189 -11.88 3.09 2.35
N VAL A 190 -13.12 3.45 2.73
CA VAL A 190 -13.38 4.23 3.95
C VAL A 190 -13.04 3.43 5.21
N ILE A 191 -13.49 2.17 5.29
CA ILE A 191 -13.24 1.31 6.46
C ILE A 191 -11.74 1.11 6.66
N THR A 192 -11.04 0.69 5.61
CA THR A 192 -9.60 0.43 5.67
C THR A 192 -8.80 1.71 5.90
N PHE A 193 -9.22 2.84 5.36
CA PHE A 193 -8.63 4.15 5.68
C PHE A 193 -8.73 4.48 7.17
N VAL A 194 -9.93 4.34 7.77
CA VAL A 194 -10.14 4.57 9.21
C VAL A 194 -9.27 3.63 10.05
N ILE A 195 -9.17 2.35 9.67
CA ILE A 195 -8.30 1.37 10.33
C ILE A 195 -6.83 1.79 10.21
N THR A 196 -6.36 2.20 9.03
CA THR A 196 -4.99 2.69 8.84
C THR A 196 -4.69 3.88 9.73
N ILE A 197 -5.56 4.88 9.79
CA ILE A 197 -5.38 6.06 10.66
C ILE A 197 -5.35 5.65 12.13
N TYR A 198 -6.24 4.76 12.56
CA TYR A 198 -6.26 4.21 13.91
C TYR A 198 -4.95 3.49 14.24
N LEU A 199 -4.46 2.62 13.35
CA LEU A 199 -3.23 1.85 13.56
C LEU A 199 -1.99 2.75 13.58
N LEU A 200 -1.89 3.73 12.68
CA LEU A 200 -0.82 4.73 12.71
C LEU A 200 -0.83 5.51 14.03
N ARG A 201 -2.02 5.89 14.51
CA ARG A 201 -2.17 6.56 15.80
C ARG A 201 -1.79 5.65 16.96
N TYR A 202 -2.14 4.38 16.92
CA TYR A 202 -1.76 3.37 17.90
C TYR A 202 -0.24 3.17 17.93
N ILE A 203 0.39 3.00 16.77
CA ILE A 203 1.85 2.89 16.61
C ILE A 203 2.55 4.11 17.24
N LYS A 204 2.02 5.32 16.99
CA LYS A 204 2.53 6.56 17.58
C LYS A 204 2.34 6.60 19.10
N LYS A 205 1.12 6.38 19.58
CA LYS A 205 0.76 6.46 21.02
C LYS A 205 1.61 5.51 21.87
N HIS A 206 1.90 4.31 21.35
CA HIS A 206 2.68 3.30 22.06
C HIS A 206 4.18 3.32 21.74
N ASN A 207 4.64 4.32 20.96
CA ASN A 207 6.02 4.51 20.51
C ASN A 207 6.63 3.25 19.87
N LEU A 208 5.83 2.53 19.08
CA LEU A 208 6.20 1.21 18.58
C LEU A 208 7.36 1.25 17.60
N ILE A 209 7.46 2.28 16.74
CA ILE A 209 8.56 2.42 15.79
C ILE A 209 9.91 2.44 16.52
N SER A 210 10.05 3.27 17.56
CA SER A 210 11.26 3.28 18.40
C SER A 210 11.52 1.90 18.99
N LYS A 211 10.52 1.28 19.63
CA LYS A 211 10.69 -0.06 20.23
C LYS A 211 11.18 -1.11 19.22
N TRP A 212 10.63 -1.13 18.01
CA TRP A 212 11.00 -2.10 16.98
C TRP A 212 12.46 -1.98 16.53
N TYR A 213 12.99 -0.75 16.46
CA TYR A 213 14.35 -0.50 15.97
C TYR A 213 15.39 -0.34 17.09
N ASP A 214 14.98 0.05 18.30
CA ASP A 214 15.86 0.21 19.46
C ASP A 214 16.08 -1.14 20.20
N GLN A 215 15.05 -1.99 20.32
CA GLN A 215 15.21 -3.30 20.96
C GLN A 215 16.06 -4.27 20.12
N ALA A 216 16.08 -4.10 18.80
CA ALA A 216 16.94 -4.86 17.90
C ALA A 216 18.44 -4.66 18.18
N LEU A 217 18.82 -3.53 18.79
CA LEU A 217 20.17 -3.30 19.31
C LEU A 217 20.38 -4.00 20.66
N SER A 218 19.40 -3.97 21.57
CA SER A 218 19.54 -4.52 22.92
C SER A 218 19.71 -6.05 22.98
N LYS A 219 18.93 -6.81 22.19
CA LYS A 219 19.05 -8.28 22.13
C LYS A 219 20.40 -8.78 21.58
N LYS A 220 21.18 -7.89 20.99
CA LYS A 220 22.48 -8.18 20.38
C LYS A 220 23.66 -7.88 21.30
N LEU A 221 23.44 -7.15 22.40
CA LEU A 221 24.43 -6.95 23.46
C LEU A 221 24.36 -8.06 24.53
N SER A 222 23.30 -8.87 24.50
CA SER A 222 23.06 -9.99 25.41
C SER A 222 23.28 -11.37 24.73
N SER A 223 23.89 -11.39 23.54
CA SER A 223 24.21 -12.60 22.75
C SER A 223 25.64 -12.52 22.26
#